data_AF-A0A0R3S6A0-F1
#
_entry.id   AF-A0A0R3S6A0-F1
#
_cell.length_a   1.000
_cell.length_b   1.000
_cell.length_c   1.000
_cell.angle_alpha   90.00
_cell.angle_beta   90.00
_cell.angle_gamma   90.00
#
_symmetry.space_group_name_H-M   'P 1'
#
loop_
_entity.id
_entity.type
_entity.pdbx_description
1 polymer ?
#
loop_
_entity_poly.entity_id
_entity_poly.type
_entity_poly.pdbx_seq_one_letter_code
_entity_poly.pdbx_strand_id
1 'polypeptide(L)'
;MKTANDMGILSWNDLSILLTSKKRASFPLMQIFVELKGVKSYLLDSESYDSAEDDDSEDPWATAQIGLLNNRNVPVTIFNGYGELINVVWNIDGQPMLLYDVCHLSV
;
A
#
# COMPACT_ATOMS: atom_id res chain seq x y z
N MET A 1 10.00 -9.59 -5.17
CA MET A 1 9.39 -8.88 -4.02
C MET A 1 10.41 -7.88 -3.53
N LYS A 2 10.14 -6.59 -3.67
CA LYS A 2 10.92 -5.56 -3.01
C LYS A 2 10.06 -5.01 -1.87
N THR A 3 10.62 -5.03 -0.68
CA THR A 3 9.95 -4.57 0.53
C THR A 3 10.90 -3.60 1.20
N ALA A 4 10.44 -2.38 1.45
CA ALA A 4 11.09 -1.52 2.41
C ALA A 4 10.34 -1.61 3.74
N ASN A 5 11.12 -1.63 4.80
CA ASN A 5 10.64 -1.74 6.16
C ASN A 5 11.28 -0.60 6.96
N ASP A 6 10.47 0.03 7.79
CA ASP A 6 10.90 1.02 8.75
C ASP A 6 10.41 0.60 10.13
N MET A 7 11.34 0.19 11.01
CA MET A 7 11.06 -0.25 12.39
C MET A 7 10.03 -1.39 12.54
N GLY A 8 9.95 -2.30 11.56
CA GLY A 8 8.97 -3.41 11.57
C GLY A 8 7.69 -3.11 10.79
N ILE A 9 7.52 -1.88 10.31
CA ILE A 9 6.35 -1.41 9.58
C ILE A 9 6.66 -1.43 8.08
N LEU A 10 5.75 -2.00 7.30
CA LEU A 10 5.85 -1.97 5.85
C LEU A 10 5.77 -0.52 5.36
N SER A 11 6.79 -0.01 4.66
CA SER A 11 6.73 1.33 4.05
C SER A 11 6.29 1.26 2.59
N TRP A 12 6.80 0.30 1.83
CA TRP A 12 6.23 -0.05 0.53
C TRP A 12 6.52 -1.50 0.12
N ASN A 13 5.64 -2.04 -0.71
CA ASN A 13 5.78 -3.35 -1.33
C ASN A 13 5.49 -3.28 -2.83
N ASP A 14 6.35 -3.89 -3.63
CA ASP A 14 6.09 -4.21 -5.04
C ASP A 14 6.10 -5.73 -5.24
N LEU A 15 4.94 -6.24 -5.62
CA LEU A 15 4.72 -7.60 -6.08
C LEU A 15 4.39 -7.58 -7.57
N SER A 16 5.20 -8.27 -8.36
CA SER A 16 5.01 -8.35 -9.81
C SER A 16 5.06 -9.81 -10.28
N ILE A 17 4.07 -10.23 -11.06
CA ILE A 17 4.03 -11.50 -11.80
C ILE A 17 4.40 -11.21 -13.26
N LEU A 18 5.50 -11.79 -13.71
CA LEU A 18 6.05 -11.57 -15.05
C LEU A 18 5.93 -12.84 -15.90
N LEU A 19 5.46 -12.68 -17.13
CA LEU A 19 5.65 -13.67 -18.18
C LEU A 19 7.06 -13.53 -18.74
N THR A 20 7.86 -14.58 -18.64
CA THR A 20 9.25 -14.57 -19.10
C THR A 20 9.45 -15.50 -20.29
N SER A 21 10.36 -15.14 -21.20
CA SER A 21 10.72 -15.95 -22.36
C SER A 21 12.19 -15.76 -22.69
N LYS A 22 12.87 -16.80 -23.18
CA LYS A 22 14.25 -16.68 -23.67
C LYS A 22 14.38 -15.83 -24.94
N LYS A 23 13.27 -15.60 -25.66
CA LYS A 23 13.25 -14.91 -26.96
C LYS A 23 12.69 -13.48 -26.92
N ARG A 24 12.11 -13.06 -25.79
CA ARG A 24 11.42 -11.77 -25.66
C ARG A 24 11.68 -11.18 -24.28
N ALA A 25 11.57 -9.86 -24.17
CA ALA A 25 11.61 -9.18 -22.88
C ALA A 25 10.48 -9.67 -21.98
N SER A 26 10.73 -9.68 -20.67
CA SER A 26 9.74 -10.03 -19.66
C SER A 26 8.55 -9.09 -19.75
N PHE A 27 7.34 -9.64 -19.70
CA PHE A 27 6.09 -8.90 -19.80
C PHE A 27 5.33 -8.97 -18.47
N PRO A 28 4.99 -7.85 -17.82
CA PRO A 28 4.25 -7.88 -16.57
C PRO A 28 2.78 -8.26 -16.80
N LEU A 29 2.37 -9.38 -16.22
CA LEU A 29 0.98 -9.85 -16.24
C LEU A 29 0.15 -9.16 -15.16
N MET A 30 0.72 -9.04 -13.97
CA MET A 30 0.08 -8.44 -12.81
C MET A 30 1.14 -7.72 -11.98
N GLN A 31 0.79 -6.55 -11.48
CA GLN A 31 1.61 -5.77 -10.55
C GLN A 31 0.72 -5.26 -9.42
N ILE A 32 1.18 -5.38 -8.19
CA ILE A 32 0.53 -4.85 -6.99
C ILE A 32 1.58 -4.00 -6.30
N PHE A 33 1.25 -2.73 -6.12
CA PHE A 33 2.04 -1.78 -5.35
C PHE A 33 1.23 -1.34 -4.14
N VAL A 34 1.86 -1.34 -2.98
CA VAL A 34 1.28 -0.82 -1.73
C VAL A 34 2.31 0.11 -1.11
N GLU A 35 1.87 1.26 -0.64
CA GLU A 35 2.71 2.23 0.08
C GLU A 35 1.97 2.69 1.33
N LEU A 36 2.73 2.87 2.41
CA LEU A 36 2.26 3.22 3.73
C LEU A 36 3.26 4.19 4.39
N LYS A 37 2.75 5.29 4.93
CA LYS A 37 3.51 6.35 5.59
C LYS A 37 2.81 6.81 6.87
N GLY A 38 3.54 7.51 7.74
CA GLY A 38 2.96 8.22 8.89
C GLY A 38 2.29 7.37 9.98
N VAL A 39 2.43 6.03 9.95
CA VAL A 39 1.80 5.11 10.94
C VAL A 39 2.72 4.66 12.07
N LYS A 40 3.95 5.18 12.12
CA LYS A 40 4.94 4.84 13.16
C LYS A 40 4.48 5.20 14.56
N SER A 41 3.95 6.41 14.73
CA SER A 41 3.40 6.93 15.98
C SER A 41 2.37 5.97 16.57
N TYR A 42 1.48 5.41 15.74
CA TYR A 42 0.44 4.48 16.21
C TYR A 42 0.96 3.13 16.70
N LEU A 43 2.04 2.60 16.09
CA LEU A 43 2.53 1.25 16.39
C LEU A 43 3.63 1.20 17.47
N LEU A 44 4.35 2.31 17.67
CA LEU A 44 5.51 2.38 18.57
C LEU A 44 5.24 3.11 19.90
N ASP A 45 4.01 3.58 20.12
CA ASP A 45 3.59 4.32 21.32
C ASP A 45 3.58 3.51 22.64
N SER A 46 4.09 2.26 22.67
CA SER A 46 4.12 1.48 23.90
C SER A 46 5.37 1.64 24.76
N GLU A 47 6.58 1.86 24.22
CA GLU A 47 7.80 1.89 25.07
C GLU A 47 8.97 2.73 24.52
N SER A 48 8.84 4.06 24.47
CA SER A 48 9.93 5.02 24.79
C SER A 48 9.50 6.44 24.47
N TYR A 49 9.01 7.17 25.47
CA TYR A 49 9.03 8.64 25.43
C TYR A 49 10.47 9.11 25.62
N ASP A 50 11.27 9.07 24.55
CA ASP A 50 12.35 10.04 24.39
C ASP A 50 11.82 11.10 23.44
N SER A 51 11.33 12.18 24.05
CA SER A 51 10.95 13.43 23.39
C SER A 51 12.18 14.07 22.77
N ALA A 52 12.62 13.54 21.63
CA ALA A 52 13.38 14.28 20.65
C ALA A 52 12.36 14.72 19.59
N GLU A 53 12.10 16.02 19.59
CA GLU A 53 11.25 16.70 18.63
C GLU A 53 11.68 16.37 17.20
N ASP A 54 10.88 15.58 16.49
CA ASP A 54 10.79 15.62 15.03
C ASP A 54 9.34 15.97 14.70
N ASP A 55 9.13 17.27 14.45
CA ASP A 55 7.89 17.89 13.96
C ASP A 55 7.54 17.45 12.51
N ASP A 56 8.29 16.49 11.97
CA ASP A 56 8.07 15.81 10.69
C ASP A 56 7.19 14.56 10.85
N SER A 57 6.16 14.61 11.71
CA SER A 57 5.17 13.54 11.76
C SER A 57 4.33 13.60 10.49
N GLU A 58 4.77 12.90 9.43
CA GLU A 58 3.97 12.73 8.21
C GLU A 58 2.58 12.21 8.59
N ASP A 59 1.54 12.83 8.02
CA ASP A 59 0.17 12.34 8.21
C ASP A 59 0.06 10.88 7.74
N PRO A 60 -0.65 10.01 8.48
CA PRO A 60 -0.76 8.61 8.13
C PRO A 60 -1.48 8.48 6.80
N TRP A 61 -0.87 7.76 5.88
CA TRP A 61 -1.40 7.61 4.53
C TRP A 61 -1.09 6.23 3.98
N ALA A 62 -2.06 5.65 3.27
CA ALA A 62 -1.87 4.39 2.57
C ALA A 62 -2.52 4.40 1.19
N THR A 63 -1.82 3.83 0.21
CA THR A 63 -2.36 3.61 -1.13
C THR A 63 -2.03 2.22 -1.64
N ALA A 64 -2.91 1.70 -2.50
CA ALA A 64 -2.68 0.50 -3.28
C ALA A 64 -2.89 0.79 -4.77
N GLN A 65 -2.06 0.23 -5.62
CA GLN A 65 -2.20 0.29 -7.08
C GLN A 65 -2.09 -1.11 -7.66
N ILE A 66 -3.03 -1.44 -8.55
CA ILE A 66 -3.02 -2.71 -9.29
C ILE A 66 -2.78 -2.41 -10.76
N GLY A 67 -1.84 -3.13 -11.36
CA GLY A 67 -1.61 -3.16 -12.80
C GLY A 67 -1.88 -4.54 -13.39
N LEU A 68 -2.46 -4.58 -14.58
CA LEU A 68 -2.73 -5.80 -15.35
C LEU A 68 -2.27 -5.63 -16.79
N LEU A 69 -1.63 -6.67 -17.35
CA LEU A 69 -1.17 -6.70 -18.75
C LEU A 69 -0.37 -5.44 -19.15
N ASN A 70 0.58 -5.04 -18.30
CA ASN A 70 1.40 -3.84 -18.47
C ASN A 70 0.65 -2.49 -18.44
N ASN A 71 -0.65 -2.48 -18.10
CA ASN A 71 -1.39 -1.27 -17.78
C ASN A 71 -1.43 -1.05 -16.27
N ARG A 72 -1.05 0.14 -15.82
CA ARG A 72 -1.17 0.54 -14.41
C ARG A 72 -2.45 1.34 -14.22
N ASN A 73 -3.31 0.91 -13.32
CA ASN A 73 -4.51 1.66 -12.97
C ASN A 73 -4.19 2.84 -12.06
N VAL A 74 -5.13 3.76 -11.90
CA VAL A 74 -4.99 4.87 -10.96
C VAL A 74 -4.84 4.28 -9.54
N PRO A 75 -3.85 4.72 -8.73
CA PRO A 75 -3.73 4.31 -7.34
C PRO A 75 -5.02 4.63 -6.55
N VAL A 76 -5.43 3.71 -5.69
CA VAL A 76 -6.56 3.87 -4.78
C VAL A 76 -6.01 4.20 -3.39
N THR A 77 -6.54 5.25 -2.79
CA THR A 77 -6.21 5.62 -1.41
C THR A 77 -7.04 4.76 -0.45
N ILE A 78 -6.38 4.12 0.51
CA ILE A 78 -7.02 3.31 1.55
C ILE A 78 -7.44 4.22 2.71
N PHE A 79 -6.55 5.12 3.12
CA PHE A 79 -6.83 6.21 4.06
C PHE A 79 -5.83 7.36 3.84
N ASN A 80 -6.26 8.56 4.18
CA ASN A 80 -5.45 9.77 4.21
C ASN A 80 -5.74 10.58 5.49
N GLY A 81 -4.75 10.66 6.36
CA GLY A 81 -4.84 11.30 7.66
C GLY A 81 -5.50 10.44 8.74
N TYR A 82 -5.37 10.92 9.98
CA TYR A 82 -5.79 10.18 11.17
C TYR A 82 -7.30 9.91 11.23
N GLY A 83 -8.13 10.83 10.73
CA GLY A 83 -9.58 10.68 10.75
C GLY A 83 -10.05 9.47 9.93
N GLU A 84 -9.49 9.31 8.72
CA GLU A 84 -9.79 8.16 7.86
C GLU A 84 -9.16 6.88 8.39
N LEU A 85 -7.93 6.93 8.92
CA LEU A 85 -7.28 5.77 9.53
C LEU A 85 -8.12 5.19 10.67
N ILE A 86 -8.55 6.02 11.63
CA ILE A 86 -9.40 5.57 12.75
C ILE A 86 -10.71 5.00 12.22
N ASN A 87 -11.32 5.65 11.24
CA ASN A 87 -12.56 5.17 10.64
C ASN A 87 -12.38 3.79 9.95
N VAL A 88 -11.28 3.57 9.24
CA VAL A 88 -10.95 2.27 8.65
C VAL A 88 -10.73 1.23 9.74
N VAL A 89 -9.89 1.51 10.75
CA VAL A 89 -9.61 0.58 11.85
C VAL A 89 -10.87 0.21 12.64
N TRP A 90 -11.71 1.21 12.93
CA TRP A 90 -12.93 1.02 13.73
C TRP A 90 -14.02 0.25 12.98
N ASN A 91 -14.03 0.34 11.64
CA ASN A 91 -14.97 -0.37 10.78
C ASN A 91 -14.36 -1.64 10.15
N ILE A 92 -13.18 -2.08 10.56
CA ILE A 92 -12.65 -3.41 10.19
C ILE A 92 -13.52 -4.45 10.91
N ASP A 93 -14.53 -4.94 10.20
CA ASP A 93 -15.36 -6.07 10.58
C ASP A 93 -14.87 -7.39 9.93
N GLY A 94 -13.76 -7.30 9.19
CA GLY A 94 -13.18 -8.41 8.41
C GLY A 94 -13.86 -8.63 7.06
N GLN A 95 -14.83 -7.79 6.66
CA GLN A 95 -15.41 -7.86 5.31
C GLN A 95 -14.40 -7.40 4.26
N PRO A 96 -14.38 -8.03 3.07
CA PRO A 96 -13.53 -7.59 1.98
C PRO A 96 -13.88 -6.18 1.50
N MET A 97 -12.87 -5.33 1.34
CA MET A 97 -13.01 -4.04 0.65
C MET A 97 -12.67 -4.21 -0.83
N LEU A 98 -13.59 -3.78 -1.71
CA LEU A 98 -13.35 -3.79 -3.15
C LEU A 98 -12.40 -2.64 -3.52
N LEU A 99 -11.14 -2.96 -3.81
CA LEU A 99 -10.13 -1.99 -4.26
C LEU A 99 -10.03 -1.87 -5.78
N TYR A 100 -10.44 -2.90 -6.51
CA TYR A 100 -10.36 -2.94 -7.97
C TYR A 100 -11.34 -3.96 -8.53
N ASP A 101 -12.06 -3.57 -9.58
CA ASP A 101 -12.98 -4.42 -10.33
C ASP A 101 -12.74 -4.29 -11.83
N VAL A 102 -12.78 -5.42 -12.54
CA VAL A 102 -12.62 -5.50 -13.99
C VAL A 102 -14.01 -5.49 -14.64
N CYS A 103 -14.77 -4.42 -14.45
CA CYS A 103 -16.09 -4.28 -15.08
C CYS A 103 -16.06 -3.75 -16.52
N HIS A 104 -14.89 -3.60 -17.16
CA HIS A 104 -14.80 -3.20 -18.57
C HIS A 104 -13.70 -3.96 -19.32
N LEU A 105 -13.95 -5.24 -19.60
CA LEU A 105 -13.43 -5.91 -20.79
C LEU A 105 -14.60 -6.09 -21.76
N SER A 106 -14.98 -4.99 -22.42
CA SER A 106 -15.79 -5.08 -23.62
C SER A 106 -14.87 -5.62 -24.72
N VAL A 107 -15.03 -6.92 -25.01
CA VAL A 107 -14.42 -7.63 -26.14
C VAL A 107 -14.90 -7.02 -27.45
#